data_AF-A0A3M2SLB5-F1
#
_entry.id   AF-A0A3M2SLB5-F1
#
_cell.length_a   1.000
_cell.length_b   1.000
_cell.length_c   1.000
_cell.angle_alpha   90.00
_cell.angle_beta   90.00
_cell.angle_gamma   90.00
#
_symmetry.space_group_name_H-M   'P 1'
#
loop_
_entity.id
_entity.type
_entity.pdbx_description
1 polymer ?
#
loop_
_entity_poly.entity_id
_entity_poly.type
_entity_poly.pdbx_seq_one_letter_code
_entity_poly.pdbx_strand_id
1 'polypeptide(L)'
;MARILLLALIAGAFARDCRPRINDDKPLKGGDFEGGKNPFTTSDDNEVGGHLVSPGYDSEQKFQSYSMIDNNLLEMYQDVYTSGGITYTCTYNWYFDNYYETTYKNGKTYVPYLRFYQNNDLIGNRYPTGEDQVGDWLSGSITFTTSEGGYDRIWIDAASPQPPTGEGSGDNALSIDNIQCVRQ
;
A
#
# COMPACT_ATOMS: atom_id res chain seq x y z
N MET A 1 -49.41 -50.69 21.02
CA MET A 1 -48.72 -50.17 19.82
C MET A 1 -47.98 -48.90 20.24
N ALA A 2 -46.65 -48.94 20.26
CA ALA A 2 -45.83 -47.83 20.74
C ALA A 2 -45.62 -46.78 19.62
N ARG A 3 -45.87 -45.51 19.93
CA ARG A 3 -45.51 -44.36 19.07
C ARG A 3 -44.07 -43.98 19.39
N ILE A 4 -43.19 -44.08 18.40
CA ILE A 4 -41.82 -43.56 18.46
C ILE A 4 -41.87 -42.10 18.01
N LEU A 5 -41.57 -41.17 18.92
CA LEU A 5 -41.38 -39.76 18.63
C LEU A 5 -39.92 -39.57 18.21
N LEU A 6 -39.68 -39.22 16.95
CA LEU A 6 -38.35 -38.86 16.46
C LEU A 6 -38.08 -37.39 16.82
N LEU A 7 -37.22 -37.15 17.81
CA LEU A 7 -36.66 -35.82 18.05
C LEU A 7 -35.53 -35.58 17.03
N ALA A 8 -35.75 -34.65 16.11
CA ALA A 8 -34.69 -34.10 15.28
C ALA A 8 -33.83 -33.16 16.15
N LEU A 9 -32.60 -33.58 16.45
CA LEU A 9 -31.56 -32.69 16.97
C LEU A 9 -31.14 -31.75 15.83
N ILE A 10 -31.51 -30.47 15.91
CA ILE A 10 -30.91 -29.43 15.08
C ILE A 10 -29.55 -29.12 15.73
N ALA A 11 -28.49 -29.75 15.23
CA ALA A 11 -27.13 -29.35 15.53
C ALA A 11 -26.86 -28.01 14.82
N GLY A 12 -27.03 -26.92 15.55
CA GLY A 12 -26.57 -25.60 15.10
C GLY A 12 -25.05 -25.60 15.05
N ALA A 13 -24.49 -25.81 13.87
CA ALA A 13 -23.08 -25.55 13.61
C ALA A 13 -22.87 -24.04 13.68
N PHE A 14 -22.42 -23.53 14.84
CA PHE A 14 -21.80 -22.21 14.91
C PHE A 14 -20.49 -22.28 14.14
N ALA A 15 -20.54 -21.99 12.83
CA ALA A 15 -19.35 -21.65 12.09
C ALA A 15 -18.75 -20.43 12.79
N ARG A 16 -17.60 -20.61 13.45
CA ARG A 16 -16.81 -19.47 13.92
C ARG A 16 -16.49 -18.66 12.68
N ASP A 17 -16.95 -17.41 12.66
CA ASP A 17 -16.60 -16.49 11.60
C ASP A 17 -15.07 -16.32 11.63
N CYS A 18 -14.38 -16.89 10.65
CA CYS A 18 -12.92 -16.86 10.54
C CYS A 18 -12.40 -15.49 10.10
N ARG A 19 -13.28 -14.48 9.98
CA ARG A 19 -12.91 -13.13 9.59
C ARG A 19 -12.05 -12.48 10.69
N PRO A 20 -11.00 -11.74 10.30
CA PRO A 20 -10.28 -10.87 11.21
C PRO A 20 -11.21 -9.92 11.95
N ARG A 21 -10.83 -9.58 13.17
CA ARG A 21 -11.61 -8.65 14.01
C ARG A 21 -11.63 -7.27 13.34
N ILE A 22 -12.84 -6.70 13.23
CA ILE A 22 -13.07 -5.33 12.77
C ILE A 22 -12.21 -4.35 13.56
N ASN A 23 -11.59 -3.39 12.87
CA ASN A 23 -10.78 -2.33 13.45
C ASN A 23 -11.06 -0.97 12.80
N ASP A 24 -12.05 -0.25 13.32
CA ASP A 24 -12.48 1.04 12.79
C ASP A 24 -11.55 2.20 13.16
N ASP A 25 -10.63 2.01 14.12
CA ASP A 25 -9.72 3.07 14.56
C ASP A 25 -8.44 3.12 13.73
N LYS A 26 -8.00 1.97 13.19
CA LYS A 26 -6.77 1.84 12.40
C LYS A 26 -7.01 0.92 11.20
N PRO A 27 -7.54 1.44 10.08
CA PRO A 27 -7.82 0.64 8.89
C PRO A 27 -6.53 0.10 8.26
N LEU A 28 -5.44 0.87 8.32
CA LEU A 28 -4.08 0.44 7.98
C LEU A 28 -3.22 0.34 9.24
N LYS A 29 -2.36 -0.68 9.31
CA LYS A 29 -1.56 -1.06 10.47
C LYS A 29 -0.07 -0.98 10.17
N GLY A 30 0.69 -0.48 11.14
CA GLY A 30 2.17 -0.45 11.08
C GLY A 30 2.74 0.50 10.02
N GLY A 31 1.95 1.47 9.55
CA GLY A 31 2.35 2.39 8.49
C GLY A 31 3.51 3.33 8.86
N ASP A 32 3.91 3.35 10.13
CA ASP A 32 5.09 3.99 10.70
C ASP A 32 6.34 3.07 10.66
N PHE A 33 6.19 1.81 10.23
CA PHE A 33 7.26 0.82 10.06
C PHE A 33 8.07 0.45 11.30
N GLU A 34 7.73 0.95 12.49
CA GLU A 34 8.41 0.70 13.77
C GLU A 34 8.21 -0.72 14.34
N GLY A 35 7.46 -1.57 13.65
CA GLY A 35 7.21 -2.95 14.06
C GLY A 35 8.38 -3.93 13.80
N GLY A 36 9.48 -3.46 13.22
CA GLY A 36 10.65 -4.28 12.84
C GLY A 36 10.43 -5.21 11.65
N LYS A 37 9.27 -5.12 10.98
CA LYS A 37 8.95 -5.83 9.73
C LYS A 37 7.99 -5.02 8.88
N ASN A 38 8.05 -5.20 7.56
CA ASN A 38 7.06 -4.60 6.65
C ASN A 38 5.65 -5.16 6.98
N PRO A 39 4.67 -4.31 7.32
CA PRO A 39 3.29 -4.75 7.59
C PRO A 39 2.46 -4.96 6.31
N PHE A 40 2.99 -4.63 5.14
CA PHE A 40 2.36 -4.87 3.85
C PHE A 40 2.83 -6.20 3.27
N THR A 41 1.94 -6.85 2.53
CA THR A 41 2.23 -8.07 1.77
C THR A 41 2.61 -7.68 0.36
N THR A 42 3.75 -8.15 -0.14
CA THR A 42 4.12 -8.04 -1.56
C THR A 42 3.24 -8.96 -2.40
N SER A 43 2.80 -8.51 -3.56
CA SER A 43 2.02 -9.32 -4.49
C SER A 43 2.88 -10.32 -5.27
N ASP A 44 2.23 -11.20 -6.02
CA ASP A 44 2.92 -12.11 -6.95
C ASP A 44 3.37 -11.40 -8.24
N ASP A 45 2.75 -10.26 -8.58
CA ASP A 45 3.08 -9.42 -9.74
C ASP A 45 4.19 -8.40 -9.43
N ASN A 46 4.64 -8.34 -8.17
CA ASN A 46 5.72 -7.48 -7.71
C ASN A 46 7.07 -7.87 -8.34
N GLU A 47 7.69 -6.92 -9.03
CA GLU A 47 9.00 -7.07 -9.68
C GLU A 47 10.14 -6.46 -8.85
N VAL A 48 9.83 -5.53 -7.94
CA VAL A 48 10.80 -4.83 -7.10
C VAL A 48 10.50 -5.05 -5.63
N GLY A 49 11.45 -5.59 -4.87
CA GLY A 49 11.30 -5.75 -3.42
C GLY A 49 11.61 -4.48 -2.64
N GLY A 50 11.65 -4.62 -1.31
CA GLY A 50 12.13 -3.56 -0.42
C GLY A 50 12.47 -4.09 0.96
N HIS A 51 12.89 -3.18 1.82
CA HIS A 51 13.35 -3.48 3.18
C HIS A 51 13.14 -2.28 4.10
N LEU A 52 13.26 -2.50 5.41
CA LEU A 52 13.20 -1.42 6.37
C LEU A 52 14.60 -0.84 6.59
N VAL A 53 14.70 0.49 6.61
CA VAL A 53 15.96 1.22 6.79
C VAL A 53 15.76 2.43 7.70
N SER A 54 16.87 2.99 8.20
CA SER A 54 16.90 4.21 9.01
C SER A 54 17.72 5.32 8.33
N PRO A 55 17.42 6.61 8.56
CA PRO A 55 16.31 7.15 9.36
C PRO A 55 14.99 7.24 8.58
N GLY A 56 13.86 7.28 9.30
CA GLY A 56 12.52 7.59 8.78
C GLY A 56 12.24 9.10 8.69
N TYR A 57 10.98 9.48 8.42
CA TYR A 57 10.56 10.88 8.20
C TYR A 57 10.55 11.71 9.49
N ASP A 58 10.13 11.10 10.59
CA ASP A 58 10.17 11.62 11.95
C ASP A 58 10.18 10.43 12.94
N SER A 59 10.81 9.35 12.51
CA SER A 59 10.76 8.02 13.11
C SER A 59 12.11 7.30 12.92
N GLU A 60 12.25 6.10 13.51
CA GLU A 60 13.50 5.35 13.40
C GLU A 60 13.57 4.61 12.05
N GLN A 61 12.46 4.06 11.59
CA GLN A 61 12.39 3.18 10.43
C GLN A 61 11.47 3.75 9.36
N LYS A 62 11.81 3.45 8.10
CA LYS A 62 10.96 3.62 6.92
C LYS A 62 11.01 2.37 6.06
N PHE A 63 10.04 2.20 5.16
CA PHE A 63 10.19 1.28 4.06
C PHE A 63 10.97 1.95 2.92
N GLN A 64 11.96 1.24 2.38
CA GLN A 64 12.68 1.62 1.17
C GLN A 64 12.65 0.46 0.16
N SER A 65 12.27 0.76 -1.09
CA SER A 65 12.35 -0.21 -2.18
C SER A 65 13.80 -0.50 -2.57
N TYR A 66 14.03 -1.54 -3.37
CA TYR A 66 15.24 -1.59 -4.20
C TYR A 66 15.10 -0.65 -5.40
N SER A 67 16.20 -0.47 -6.16
CA SER A 67 16.22 0.38 -7.35
C SER A 67 15.18 -0.07 -8.39
N MET A 68 14.34 0.85 -8.82
CA MET A 68 13.22 0.61 -9.74
C MET A 68 13.63 0.90 -11.19
N ILE A 69 14.26 -0.07 -11.84
CA ILE A 69 14.73 -0.01 -13.23
C ILE A 69 13.58 -0.33 -14.20
N ASP A 70 13.55 0.35 -15.36
CA ASP A 70 12.67 0.03 -16.50
C ASP A 70 11.16 0.01 -16.21
N ASN A 71 10.70 0.79 -15.22
CA ASN A 71 9.33 0.76 -14.68
C ASN A 71 8.91 -0.59 -14.09
N ASN A 72 9.87 -1.40 -13.62
CA ASN A 72 9.55 -2.59 -12.82
C ASN A 72 8.72 -2.18 -11.60
N LEU A 73 7.63 -2.91 -11.38
CA LEU A 73 6.63 -2.58 -10.38
C LEU A 73 7.04 -3.04 -8.98
N LEU A 74 7.04 -2.13 -8.01
CA LEU A 74 6.79 -2.46 -6.60
C LEU A 74 5.27 -2.50 -6.40
N GLU A 75 4.74 -3.62 -5.95
CA GLU A 75 3.31 -3.77 -5.62
C GLU A 75 3.16 -4.48 -4.28
N MET A 76 2.60 -3.76 -3.32
CA MET A 76 2.32 -4.29 -1.99
C MET A 76 0.94 -3.85 -1.50
N TYR A 77 0.36 -4.62 -0.59
CA TYR A 77 -0.99 -4.35 -0.12
C TYR A 77 -1.20 -4.68 1.36
N GLN A 78 -2.28 -4.15 1.90
CA GLN A 78 -2.84 -4.59 3.16
C GLN A 78 -4.35 -4.77 3.04
N ASP A 79 -4.85 -5.88 3.56
CA ASP A 79 -6.29 -6.11 3.68
C ASP A 79 -6.86 -5.30 4.86
N VAL A 80 -7.92 -4.54 4.57
CA VAL A 80 -8.66 -3.70 5.51
C VAL A 80 -9.92 -4.44 5.96
N TYR A 81 -10.12 -4.48 7.27
CA TYR A 81 -11.30 -5.09 7.90
C TYR A 81 -11.91 -4.09 8.89
N THR A 82 -13.01 -3.48 8.49
CA THR A 82 -13.71 -2.40 9.19
C THR A 82 -15.22 -2.62 9.14
N SER A 83 -16.00 -1.75 9.76
CA SER A 83 -17.40 -1.57 9.43
C SER A 83 -17.54 -0.91 8.05
N GLY A 84 -18.58 -1.28 7.30
CA GLY A 84 -18.80 -0.74 5.96
C GLY A 84 -19.27 0.71 5.95
N GLY A 85 -18.95 1.43 4.88
CA GLY A 85 -19.36 2.82 4.66
C GLY A 85 -18.62 3.86 5.49
N ILE A 86 -17.49 3.51 6.11
CA ILE A 86 -16.66 4.45 6.86
C ILE A 86 -15.66 5.12 5.92
N THR A 87 -15.57 6.45 5.99
CA THR A 87 -14.55 7.21 5.28
C THR A 87 -13.34 7.44 6.15
N TYR A 88 -12.17 7.18 5.58
CA TYR A 88 -10.87 7.45 6.21
C TYR A 88 -10.08 8.42 5.34
N THR A 89 -9.33 9.31 5.98
CA THR A 89 -8.26 10.07 5.35
C THR A 89 -6.95 9.60 5.94
N CYS A 90 -6.03 9.19 5.07
CA CYS A 90 -4.68 8.78 5.46
C CYS A 90 -3.65 9.76 4.94
N THR A 91 -2.74 10.19 5.80
CA THR A 91 -1.54 10.95 5.43
C THR A 91 -0.34 10.02 5.39
N TYR A 92 0.65 10.36 4.60
CA TYR A 92 1.91 9.61 4.48
C TYR A 92 3.03 10.52 4.01
N ASN A 93 4.27 10.07 4.19
CA ASN A 93 5.47 10.74 3.75
C ASN A 93 6.23 9.84 2.79
N TRP A 94 6.78 10.42 1.74
CA TRP A 94 7.42 9.67 0.68
C TRP A 94 8.48 10.50 -0.04
N TYR A 95 9.45 9.83 -0.68
CA TYR A 95 10.34 10.45 -1.65
C TYR A 95 10.95 9.39 -2.58
N PHE A 96 11.39 9.81 -3.75
CA PHE A 96 12.32 9.04 -4.57
C PHE A 96 13.73 9.60 -4.39
N ASP A 97 14.76 8.76 -4.39
CA ASP A 97 16.15 9.22 -4.23
C ASP A 97 16.56 10.17 -5.36
N ASN A 98 16.07 9.93 -6.59
CA ASN A 98 16.44 10.67 -7.80
C ASN A 98 15.23 10.91 -8.72
N TYR A 99 15.34 11.96 -9.54
CA TYR A 99 14.34 12.29 -10.55
C TYR A 99 14.70 11.62 -11.86
N TYR A 100 13.71 10.99 -12.49
CA TYR A 100 13.85 10.37 -13.79
C TYR A 100 12.72 10.81 -14.69
N GLU A 101 13.06 11.08 -15.94
CA GLU A 101 12.08 11.37 -16.98
C GLU A 101 12.52 10.70 -18.26
N THR A 102 11.74 9.72 -18.72
CA THR A 102 12.09 8.96 -19.92
C THR A 102 10.93 8.98 -20.90
N THR A 103 11.20 9.45 -22.12
CA THR A 103 10.26 9.33 -23.24
C THR A 103 10.47 7.99 -23.94
N TYR A 104 9.47 7.12 -23.89
CA TYR A 104 9.52 5.81 -24.53
C TYR A 104 9.21 5.91 -26.03
N LYS A 105 9.47 4.83 -26.78
CA LYS A 105 9.25 4.75 -28.23
C LYS A 105 7.82 5.08 -28.68
N ASN A 106 6.84 4.96 -27.78
CA ASN A 106 5.44 5.31 -28.02
C ASN A 106 5.16 6.82 -27.86
N GLY A 107 6.17 7.65 -27.62
CA GLY A 107 6.06 9.09 -27.42
C GLY A 107 5.53 9.50 -26.05
N LYS A 108 5.27 8.54 -25.14
CA LYS A 108 4.86 8.85 -23.77
C LYS A 108 6.08 9.05 -22.89
N THR A 109 6.03 10.13 -22.12
CA THR A 109 6.99 10.43 -21.07
C THR A 109 6.51 9.81 -19.76
N TYR A 110 7.41 9.09 -19.10
CA TYR A 110 7.19 8.50 -17.80
C TYR A 110 8.12 9.15 -16.78
N VAL A 111 7.63 9.25 -15.56
CA VAL A 111 8.34 9.73 -14.37
C VAL A 111 8.08 8.74 -13.23
N PRO A 112 8.91 8.73 -12.16
CA PRO A 112 8.63 7.95 -10.97
C PRO A 112 7.24 8.23 -10.42
N TYR A 113 6.57 7.22 -9.87
CA TYR A 113 5.27 7.42 -9.24
C TYR A 113 5.07 6.56 -8.01
N LEU A 114 4.20 7.03 -7.14
CA LEU A 114 3.61 6.32 -6.00
C LEU A 114 2.09 6.44 -6.12
N ARG A 115 1.41 5.30 -6.19
CA ARG A 115 -0.04 5.21 -6.32
C ARG A 115 -0.63 4.35 -5.23
N PHE A 116 -1.87 4.67 -4.91
CA PHE A 116 -2.68 3.91 -3.99
C PHE A 116 -3.99 3.53 -4.66
N TYR A 117 -4.38 2.27 -4.49
CA TYR A 117 -5.65 1.77 -4.99
C TYR A 117 -6.48 1.19 -3.86
N GLN A 118 -7.79 1.43 -3.89
CA GLN A 118 -8.76 0.65 -3.12
C GLN A 118 -9.34 -0.41 -4.04
N ASN A 119 -9.05 -1.67 -3.76
CA ASN A 119 -9.39 -2.81 -4.60
C ASN A 119 -8.75 -2.67 -5.99
N ASN A 120 -9.41 -1.98 -6.93
CA ASN A 120 -8.88 -1.66 -8.27
C ASN A 120 -9.00 -0.17 -8.63
N ASP A 121 -9.56 0.65 -7.73
CA ASP A 121 -9.85 2.06 -8.00
C ASP A 121 -8.71 2.93 -7.49
N LEU A 122 -8.18 3.80 -8.37
CA LEU A 122 -7.11 4.72 -8.02
C LEU A 122 -7.62 5.79 -7.04
N ILE A 123 -7.09 5.79 -5.82
CA ILE A 123 -7.44 6.73 -4.74
C ILE A 123 -6.31 7.70 -4.38
N GLY A 124 -5.10 7.44 -4.87
CA GLY A 124 -3.94 8.31 -4.68
C GLY A 124 -2.98 8.19 -5.83
N ASN A 125 -2.48 9.33 -6.32
CA ASN A 125 -1.43 9.39 -7.34
C ASN A 125 -0.49 10.54 -7.01
N ARG A 126 0.78 10.20 -6.84
CA ARG A 126 1.88 11.10 -6.55
C ARG A 126 3.07 10.76 -7.41
N TYR A 127 3.81 11.78 -7.81
CA TYR A 127 5.03 11.70 -8.59
C TYR A 127 5.79 13.00 -8.36
N PRO A 128 7.14 12.97 -8.31
CA PRO A 128 7.91 14.19 -8.27
C PRO A 128 7.65 14.97 -9.57
N THR A 129 7.46 16.29 -9.47
CA THR A 129 7.22 17.14 -10.66
C THR A 129 8.51 17.74 -11.23
N GLY A 130 9.66 17.45 -10.61
CA GLY A 130 10.97 17.96 -11.00
C GLY A 130 12.07 17.47 -10.07
N GLU A 131 13.30 17.82 -10.40
CA GLU A 131 14.52 17.48 -9.65
C GLU A 131 14.58 18.10 -8.24
N ASP A 132 13.77 19.13 -7.97
CA ASP A 132 13.66 19.76 -6.65
C ASP A 132 12.76 19.00 -5.66
N GLN A 133 12.13 17.90 -6.12
CA GLN A 133 11.18 17.09 -5.36
C GLN A 133 11.66 15.65 -5.15
N VAL A 134 12.98 15.41 -5.19
CA VAL A 134 13.61 14.11 -4.96
C VAL A 134 14.72 14.26 -3.93
N GLY A 135 15.09 13.16 -3.26
CA GLY A 135 16.04 13.16 -2.15
C GLY A 135 15.50 13.78 -0.85
N ASP A 136 14.36 14.46 -0.89
CA ASP A 136 13.70 15.11 0.23
C ASP A 136 12.27 14.61 0.42
N TRP A 137 11.83 14.53 1.68
CA TRP A 137 10.51 14.05 2.04
C TRP A 137 9.38 14.98 1.56
N LEU A 138 8.42 14.38 0.89
CA LEU A 138 7.17 14.99 0.48
C LEU A 138 6.01 14.42 1.29
N SER A 139 4.95 15.20 1.43
CA SER A 139 3.71 14.77 2.08
C SER A 139 2.65 14.38 1.06
N GLY A 140 1.90 13.32 1.35
CA GLY A 140 0.78 12.85 0.57
C GLY A 140 -0.44 12.57 1.43
N SER A 141 -1.59 12.45 0.76
CA SER A 141 -2.83 12.04 1.40
C SER A 141 -3.70 11.24 0.45
N ILE A 142 -4.41 10.25 0.98
CA ILE A 142 -5.49 9.52 0.30
C ILE A 142 -6.76 9.59 1.15
N THR A 143 -7.91 9.52 0.49
CA THR A 143 -9.20 9.36 1.16
C THR A 143 -9.94 8.23 0.49
N PHE A 144 -10.51 7.32 1.27
CA PHE A 144 -11.30 6.21 0.76
C PHE A 144 -12.47 5.90 1.69
N THR A 145 -13.53 5.32 1.12
CA THR A 145 -14.72 4.89 1.87
C THR A 145 -14.83 3.38 1.76
N THR A 146 -14.94 2.70 2.91
CA THR A 146 -14.99 1.23 2.94
C THR A 146 -16.25 0.72 2.29
N SER A 147 -16.12 -0.41 1.60
CA SER A 147 -17.23 -1.11 0.95
C SER A 147 -18.32 -1.46 1.97
N GLU A 148 -19.54 -1.76 1.51
CA GLU A 148 -20.66 -2.12 2.41
C GLU A 148 -20.32 -3.30 3.34
N GLY A 149 -19.49 -4.24 2.87
CA GLY A 149 -19.00 -5.36 3.67
C GLY A 149 -17.81 -5.06 4.58
N GLY A 150 -17.22 -3.87 4.46
CA GLY A 150 -16.07 -3.41 5.24
C GLY A 150 -14.78 -4.22 4.99
N TYR A 151 -14.74 -4.96 3.89
CA TYR A 151 -13.59 -5.74 3.44
C TYR A 151 -13.07 -5.16 2.15
N ASP A 152 -11.90 -4.54 2.23
CA ASP A 152 -11.25 -3.87 1.12
C ASP A 152 -9.76 -4.22 1.12
N ARG A 153 -9.11 -4.04 -0.02
CA ARG A 153 -7.66 -4.11 -0.11
C ARG A 153 -7.11 -2.75 -0.49
N ILE A 154 -6.13 -2.26 0.24
CA ILE A 154 -5.38 -1.06 -0.14
C ILE A 154 -4.05 -1.50 -0.73
N TRP A 155 -3.85 -1.18 -2.00
CA TRP A 155 -2.60 -1.40 -2.72
C TRP A 155 -1.74 -0.15 -2.72
N ILE A 156 -0.44 -0.37 -2.75
CA ILE A 156 0.61 0.63 -2.92
C ILE A 156 1.46 0.16 -4.09
N ASP A 157 1.42 0.96 -5.15
CA ASP A 157 2.15 0.69 -6.38
C ASP A 157 3.19 1.78 -6.59
N ALA A 158 4.40 1.39 -6.95
CA ALA A 158 5.42 2.33 -7.36
C ALA A 158 6.27 1.78 -8.49
N ALA A 159 6.71 2.66 -9.37
CA ALA A 159 7.70 2.34 -10.38
C ALA A 159 8.49 3.60 -10.74
N SER A 160 9.65 3.40 -11.34
CA SER A 160 10.49 4.47 -11.89
C SER A 160 10.96 4.10 -13.30
N PRO A 161 11.00 5.03 -14.25
CA PRO A 161 11.48 4.79 -15.61
C PRO A 161 13.01 4.85 -15.70
N GLN A 162 13.69 4.49 -14.60
CA GLN A 162 15.14 4.57 -14.48
C GLN A 162 15.79 3.66 -15.53
N PRO A 163 16.76 4.18 -16.32
CA PRO A 163 17.47 3.36 -17.28
C PRO A 163 18.42 2.36 -16.57
N PRO A 164 18.60 1.15 -17.13
CA PRO A 164 19.47 0.13 -16.55
C PRO A 164 20.96 0.49 -16.65
N THR A 165 21.35 1.34 -17.61
CA THR A 165 22.73 1.74 -17.87
C THR A 165 22.79 3.12 -18.54
N GLY A 166 23.97 3.73 -18.56
CA GLY A 166 24.24 4.96 -19.31
C GLY A 166 24.11 6.24 -18.49
N GLU A 167 24.18 7.38 -19.17
CA GLU A 167 24.01 8.69 -18.54
C GLU A 167 22.61 8.79 -17.92
N GLY A 168 22.55 9.17 -16.65
CA GLY A 168 21.34 9.14 -15.85
C GLY A 168 21.14 7.86 -15.04
N SER A 169 21.75 6.71 -15.37
CA SER A 169 21.62 5.51 -14.50
C SER A 169 22.19 5.73 -13.10
N GLY A 170 21.67 5.02 -12.10
CA GLY A 170 22.01 5.22 -10.70
C GLY A 170 21.13 4.37 -9.78
N ASP A 171 21.05 4.70 -8.50
CA ASP A 171 20.05 4.11 -7.61
C ASP A 171 18.83 5.02 -7.51
N ASN A 172 17.64 4.44 -7.65
CA ASN A 172 16.40 5.16 -7.39
C ASN A 172 15.43 4.28 -6.62
N ALA A 173 15.46 4.40 -5.29
CA ALA A 173 14.46 3.79 -4.45
C ALA A 173 13.33 4.77 -4.14
N LEU A 174 12.13 4.22 -3.95
CA LEU A 174 11.08 4.89 -3.20
C LEU A 174 11.33 4.64 -1.71
N SER A 175 11.25 5.71 -0.95
CA SER A 175 11.06 5.67 0.49
C SER A 175 9.64 6.08 0.83
N ILE A 176 8.98 5.34 1.72
CA ILE A 176 7.66 5.66 2.26
C ILE A 176 7.62 5.39 3.75
N ASP A 177 6.93 6.26 4.47
CA ASP A 177 6.83 6.22 5.92
C ASP A 177 5.58 6.94 6.42
N ASN A 178 5.31 6.81 7.71
CA ASN A 178 4.35 7.58 8.48
C ASN A 178 2.92 7.55 7.90
N ILE A 179 2.50 6.38 7.40
CA ILE A 179 1.14 6.17 6.90
C ILE A 179 0.18 6.11 8.10
N GLN A 180 -0.59 7.18 8.30
CA GLN A 180 -1.52 7.33 9.41
C GLN A 180 -2.91 7.63 8.90
N CYS A 181 -3.92 6.90 9.37
CA CYS A 181 -5.31 7.06 8.95
C CYS A 181 -6.19 7.55 10.10
N VAL A 182 -7.07 8.49 9.80
CA VAL A 182 -8.10 8.98 10.72
C VAL A 182 -9.48 8.82 10.09
N ARG A 183 -10.43 8.35 10.89
CA ARG A 183 -11.84 8.29 10.53
C ARG A 183 -12.41 9.71 10.41
N GLN A 184 -13.19 9.94 9.35
CA GLN A 184 -13.94 11.19 9.14
C GLN A 184 -15.33 11.14 9.78
#